data_AF-A0A7K2TWG8-F1
#
_entry.id   AF-A0A7K2TWG8-F1
#
_cell.length_a   1.000
_cell.length_b   1.000
_cell.length_c   1.000
_cell.angle_alpha   90.00
_cell.angle_beta   90.00
_cell.angle_gamma   90.00
#
_symmetry.space_group_name_H-M   'P 1'
#
loop_
_entity.id
_entity.type
_entity.pdbx_description
1 polymer ?
#
loop_
_entity_poly.entity_id
_entity_poly.type
_entity_poly.pdbx_seq_one_letter_code
_entity_poly.pdbx_strand_id
1 'polypeptide(L)' 'GGGLGLGLSGARRLVDDFTLQTEVGGGTQVAITKWAR' A
#
# COMPACT_ATOMS: atom_id res chain seq x y z
N GLY A 1 -8.03 4.99 -15.29
CA GLY A 1 -7.05 5.35 -14.25
C GLY A 1 -6.58 6.78 -14.44
N GLY A 2 -7.30 7.75 -13.88
CA GLY A 2 -6.99 9.20 -13.98
C GLY A 2 -6.84 9.88 -12.61
N GLY A 3 -6.56 9.11 -11.56
CA GLY A 3 -6.31 9.66 -10.22
C GLY A 3 -4.89 10.20 -10.09
N LEU A 4 -4.68 11.14 -9.16
CA LEU A 4 -3.40 11.83 -8.92
C LEU A 4 -2.26 10.94 -8.38
N GLY A 5 -2.43 9.61 -8.31
CA GLY A 5 -1.41 8.70 -7.78
C GLY A 5 -1.20 8.76 -6.26
N LEU A 6 -2.16 9.31 -5.51
CA LEU A 6 -2.00 9.61 -4.07
C LEU A 6 -2.46 8.49 -3.12
N GLY A 7 -3.10 7.43 -3.61
CA GLY A 7 -3.69 6.39 -2.76
C GLY A 7 -2.65 5.62 -1.93
N LEU A 8 -1.83 4.80 -2.60
CA LEU A 8 -0.83 3.96 -1.93
C LEU A 8 0.25 4.80 -1.22
N SER A 9 0.67 5.89 -1.84
CA SER A 9 1.66 6.79 -1.25
C SER A 9 1.12 7.50 -0.01
N GLY A 10 -0.17 7.84 0.02
CA GLY A 10 -0.85 8.36 1.22
C GLY A 10 -0.94 7.30 2.32
N ALA A 11 -1.41 6.10 1.98
CA ALA A 11 -1.54 5.00 2.94
C ALA A 11 -0.21 4.63 3.62
N ARG A 12 0.90 4.57 2.86
CA ARG A 12 2.24 4.27 3.38
C ARG A 12 2.72 5.28 4.43
N ARG A 13 2.25 6.52 4.41
CA ARG A 13 2.65 7.56 5.38
C ARG A 13 1.90 7.46 6.72
N LEU A 14 0.85 6.66 6.81
CA LEU A 14 -0.09 6.64 7.95
C LEU A 14 0.08 5.44 8.88
N VAL A 15 1.02 4.55 8.56
CA VAL A 15 1.16 3.19 9.11
C VAL A 15 2.60 2.95 9.53
N ASP A 16 2.82 2.02 10.44
CA ASP A 16 4.17 1.71 10.92
C ASP A 16 4.92 0.83 9.89
N ASP A 17 4.26 -0.21 9.36
CA ASP A 17 4.81 -1.09 8.32
C ASP A 17 3.91 -1.14 7.07
N PHE A 18 4.55 -1.18 5.90
CA PHE A 18 3.86 -1.24 4.60
C PHE A 18 4.66 -2.07 3.59
N THR A 19 4.06 -3.15 3.07
CA THR A 19 4.64 -3.99 2.03
C THR A 19 3.74 -4.05 0.80
N LEU A 20 4.34 -4.01 -0.39
CA LEU A 20 3.67 -4.13 -1.68
C LEU A 20 4.41 -5.16 -2.54
N GLN A 21 3.69 -6.20 -2.95
CA GLN A 21 4.19 -7.24 -3.86
C GLN A 21 3.25 -7.28 -5.06
N THR A 22 3.81 -7.28 -6.27
CA THR A 22 3.03 -7.30 -7.51
C THR A 22 3.74 -8.15 -8.55
N GLU A 23 2.98 -8.98 -9.24
CA GLU A 23 3.46 -9.84 -10.31
C GLU A 23 2.46 -9.84 -11.46
N VAL A 24 2.95 -9.67 -12.69
CA VAL A 24 2.10 -9.70 -13.88
C VAL A 24 1.51 -11.09 -14.04
N GLY A 25 0.18 -11.18 -14.07
CA GLY A 25 -0.54 -12.46 -14.09
C GLY A 25 -0.68 -13.15 -12.73
N GLY A 26 0.11 -12.75 -11.71
CA GLY A 26 0.02 -13.26 -10.33
C GLY A 26 -0.81 -12.39 -9.39
N GLY A 27 -1.08 -11.13 -9.77
CA GLY A 27 -1.91 -10.20 -8.99
C GLY A 27 -1.09 -9.24 -8.14
N THR A 28 -1.71 -8.66 -7.12
CA THR A 28 -1.07 -7.68 -6.23
C THR A 28 -1.49 -7.93 -4.78
N GLN A 29 -0.50 -8.02 -3.90
CA GLN A 29 -0.68 -8.12 -2.46
C GLN A 29 -0.17 -6.85 -1.78
N VAL A 30 -0.97 -6.32 -0.85
CA VAL A 30 -0.62 -5.21 0.02
C VAL A 30 -0.81 -5.67 1.46
N ALA A 31 0.21 -5.52 2.30
CA ALA A 31 0.10 -5.75 3.74
C ALA A 31 0.51 -4.49 4.51
N ILE A 32 -0.23 -4.21 5.58
CA ILE A 32 -0.13 -2.99 6.36
C ILE A 32 -0.20 -3.35 7.84
N THR A 33 0.66 -2.75 8.65
CA THR A 33 0.61 -2.86 10.11
C THR A 33 0.58 -1.46 10.73
N LYS A 34 -0.36 -1.27 11.66
CA LYS A 34 -0.47 -0.05 12.46
C LYS A 34 -0.72 -0.43 13.92
N TRP A 35 0.12 0.05 14.82
CA TRP A 35 0.02 -0.23 16.25
C TRP A 35 -0.81 0.85 16.95
N ALA A 36 -1.75 0.43 17.80
CA ALA A 36 -2.40 1.36 18.73
C ALA A 36 -1.35 1.83 19.75
N ARG A 37 -1.29 3.14 19.99
CA ARG A 37 -0.43 3.74 21.01
C ARG A 37 -1.29 4.38 22.08
#